data_AF-A0A0J6JYN7-F1
#
_entry.id   AF-A0A0J6JYN7-F1
#
_cell.length_a   1.000
_cell.length_b   1.000
_cell.length_c   1.000
_cell.angle_alpha   90.00
_cell.angle_beta   90.00
_cell.angle_gamma   90.00
#
_symmetry.space_group_name_H-M   'P 1'
#
loop_
_entity.id
_entity.type
_entity.pdbx_description
1 polymer ?
#
loop_
_entity_poly.entity_id
_entity_poly.type
_entity_poly.pdbx_seq_one_letter_code
_entity_poly.pdbx_strand_id
1 'polypeptide(L)'
;KADTLSNQGGEVFAQQALDAKLQQLNNAKGSLIGSQSLSLSASDVLRNDGLLGSDGQFTLTAGQLENGAGLIQAGKDLQLTAASVNNAGQILALGKEAASSLEISGQLNNQGKIAGNAALDVNAADIDNHGGSLQ
;
A
#
# COMPACT_ATOMS: atom_id res chain seq x y z
N LYS A 1 -14.44 -7.59 14.75
CA LYS A 1 -13.45 -7.79 13.68
C LYS A 1 -14.23 -7.98 12.40
N ALA A 2 -14.00 -7.16 11.39
CA ALA A 2 -14.56 -7.44 10.08
C ALA A 2 -13.61 -8.44 9.40
N ASP A 3 -14.13 -9.58 8.98
CA ASP A 3 -13.31 -10.62 8.37
C ASP A 3 -12.89 -10.17 6.96
N THR A 4 -13.80 -9.57 6.20
CA THR A 4 -13.52 -9.12 4.83
C THR A 4 -14.18 -7.78 4.54
N LEU A 5 -13.46 -6.88 3.86
CA LEU A 5 -14.04 -5.70 3.21
C LEU A 5 -13.93 -5.85 1.70
N SER A 6 -15.05 -5.66 1.00
CA SER A 6 -15.11 -5.60 -0.46
C SER A 6 -15.58 -4.22 -0.89
N ASN A 7 -14.65 -3.38 -1.36
CA ASN A 7 -14.89 -2.04 -1.86
C ASN A 7 -14.72 -2.02 -3.39
N GLN A 8 -15.75 -2.44 -4.11
CA GLN A 8 -15.72 -2.55 -5.57
C GLN A 8 -16.41 -1.36 -6.22
N GLY A 9 -15.65 -0.42 -6.79
CA GLY A 9 -16.19 0.83 -7.34
C GLY A 9 -16.76 1.80 -6.29
N GLY A 10 -16.64 1.47 -5.00
CA GLY A 10 -17.08 2.31 -3.89
C GLY A 10 -15.99 3.25 -3.39
N GLU A 11 -16.38 4.17 -2.53
CA GLU A 11 -15.48 5.12 -1.88
C GLU A 11 -15.65 5.05 -0.36
N VAL A 12 -14.54 4.88 0.35
CA VAL A 12 -14.43 5.05 1.79
C VAL A 12 -13.48 6.22 2.02
N PHE A 13 -14.04 7.33 2.49
CA PHE A 13 -13.29 8.56 2.73
C PHE A 13 -13.41 8.99 4.20
N ALA A 14 -12.29 9.32 4.82
CA ALA A 14 -12.24 9.93 6.14
C ALA A 14 -11.52 11.28 6.07
N GLN A 15 -12.18 12.34 6.56
CA GLN A 15 -11.59 13.68 6.67
C GLN A 15 -10.44 13.76 7.70
N GLN A 16 -10.31 12.75 8.57
CA GLN A 16 -9.29 12.66 9.60
C GLN A 16 -8.45 11.39 9.37
N ALA A 17 -8.10 10.67 10.44
CA ALA A 17 -7.49 9.36 10.35
C ALA A 17 -8.54 8.30 9.92
N LEU A 18 -8.13 7.37 9.07
CA LEU A 18 -8.86 6.14 8.77
C LEU A 18 -8.08 4.94 9.31
N ASP A 19 -8.66 4.22 10.26
CA ASP A 19 -8.09 2.99 10.82
C ASP A 19 -8.95 1.79 10.42
N ALA A 20 -8.35 0.82 9.73
CA ALA A 20 -9.04 -0.40 9.28
C ALA A 20 -8.20 -1.64 9.59
N LYS A 21 -8.81 -2.61 10.30
CA LYS A 21 -8.19 -3.91 10.61
C LYS A 21 -9.10 -5.05 10.15
N LEU A 22 -8.62 -5.79 9.16
CA LEU A 22 -9.36 -6.78 8.38
C LEU A 22 -8.53 -8.08 8.28
N GLN A 23 -9.16 -9.21 7.94
CA GLN A 23 -8.39 -10.35 7.41
C GLN A 23 -8.11 -10.11 5.93
N GLN A 24 -9.15 -9.73 5.18
CA GLN A 24 -9.07 -9.56 3.74
C GLN A 24 -9.63 -8.20 3.28
N LEU A 25 -8.99 -7.62 2.27
CA LEU A 25 -9.49 -6.44 1.56
C LEU A 25 -9.47 -6.70 0.06
N ASN A 26 -10.59 -6.42 -0.61
CA ASN A 26 -10.67 -6.28 -2.06
C ASN A 26 -11.10 -4.84 -2.40
N ASN A 27 -10.20 -4.07 -2.99
CA ASN A 27 -10.42 -2.69 -3.42
C ASN A 27 -10.45 -2.55 -4.96
N ALA A 28 -11.13 -3.46 -5.67
CA ALA A 28 -11.16 -3.42 -7.13
C ALA A 28 -11.91 -2.18 -7.65
N LYS A 29 -11.23 -1.28 -8.37
CA LYS A 29 -11.77 0.01 -8.86
C LYS A 29 -12.38 0.90 -7.76
N GLY A 30 -12.17 0.58 -6.49
CA GLY A 30 -12.64 1.37 -5.35
C GLY A 30 -11.60 2.37 -4.88
N SER A 31 -11.97 3.16 -3.89
CA SER A 31 -11.09 4.12 -3.21
C SER A 31 -11.20 4.00 -1.70
N LEU A 32 -10.06 3.91 -0.99
CA LEU A 32 -9.97 4.12 0.46
C LEU A 32 -8.98 5.26 0.71
N ILE A 33 -9.46 6.38 1.26
CA ILE A 33 -8.66 7.58 1.47
C ILE A 33 -8.82 8.10 2.91
N GLY A 34 -7.70 8.38 3.58
CA GLY A 34 -7.66 9.12 4.85
C GLY A 34 -6.89 10.42 4.72
N SER A 35 -7.51 11.58 4.96
CA SER A 35 -6.85 12.88 4.74
C SER A 35 -5.75 13.20 5.75
N GLN A 36 -5.86 12.77 7.02
CA GLN A 36 -4.78 13.01 7.99
C GLN A 36 -3.80 11.84 8.06
N SER A 37 -4.33 10.63 8.06
CA SER A 37 -3.56 9.40 7.97
C SER A 37 -4.44 8.25 7.52
N LEU A 38 -3.82 7.21 6.98
CA LEU A 38 -4.43 5.91 6.74
C LEU A 38 -3.61 4.84 7.46
N SER A 39 -4.26 4.06 8.32
CA SER A 39 -3.69 2.88 8.96
C SER A 39 -4.52 1.67 8.54
N LEU A 40 -3.95 0.85 7.67
CA LEU A 40 -4.65 -0.29 7.06
C LEU A 40 -3.91 -1.58 7.38
N SER A 41 -4.62 -2.54 7.96
CA SER A 41 -4.12 -3.88 8.24
C SER A 41 -5.04 -4.93 7.63
N ALA A 42 -4.47 -5.80 6.78
CA ALA A 42 -5.12 -6.98 6.21
C ALA A 42 -4.25 -8.21 6.48
N SER A 43 -4.58 -8.99 7.50
CA SER A 43 -3.67 -10.06 7.98
C SER A 43 -3.50 -11.24 7.04
N ASP A 44 -4.40 -11.44 6.08
CA ASP A 44 -4.33 -12.50 5.07
C ASP A 44 -3.97 -11.92 3.70
N VAL A 45 -4.94 -11.29 3.00
CA VAL A 45 -4.70 -10.75 1.64
C VAL A 45 -5.34 -9.38 1.44
N LEU A 46 -4.58 -8.49 0.79
CA LEU A 46 -5.05 -7.22 0.28
C LEU A 46 -4.91 -7.21 -1.24
N ARG A 47 -6.03 -7.03 -1.94
CA ARG A 47 -6.09 -6.83 -3.40
C ARG A 47 -6.46 -5.40 -3.72
N ASN A 48 -5.65 -4.74 -4.53
CA ASN A 48 -5.88 -3.38 -4.97
C ASN A 48 -5.76 -3.25 -6.49
N ASP A 49 -6.88 -2.94 -7.13
CA ASP A 49 -6.97 -2.46 -8.52
C ASP A 49 -7.62 -1.07 -8.57
N GLY A 50 -7.60 -0.36 -7.44
CA GLY A 50 -8.18 0.96 -7.25
C GLY A 50 -7.19 1.89 -6.55
N LEU A 51 -7.68 2.77 -5.69
CA LEU A 51 -6.88 3.72 -4.92
C LEU A 51 -6.89 3.37 -3.43
N LEU A 52 -5.70 3.23 -2.84
CA LEU A 52 -5.48 3.31 -1.40
C LEU A 52 -4.57 4.50 -1.15
N GLY A 53 -5.02 5.48 -0.36
CA GLY A 53 -4.28 6.73 -0.23
C GLY A 53 -4.41 7.44 1.09
N SER A 54 -3.40 8.23 1.42
CA SER A 54 -3.50 9.27 2.43
C SER A 54 -2.87 10.57 1.93
N ASP A 55 -3.47 11.72 2.24
CA ASP A 55 -2.80 13.02 2.06
C ASP A 55 -1.70 13.23 3.12
N GLY A 56 -1.73 12.45 4.21
CA GLY A 56 -0.73 12.44 5.27
C GLY A 56 0.10 11.16 5.28
N GLN A 57 0.33 10.61 6.48
CA GLN A 57 1.08 9.37 6.66
C GLN A 57 0.21 8.16 6.28
N PHE A 58 0.82 7.17 5.62
CA PHE A 58 0.17 5.90 5.35
C PHE A 58 0.96 4.76 5.99
N THR A 59 0.34 4.05 6.94
CA THR A 59 0.82 2.75 7.43
C THR A 59 0.00 1.61 6.83
N LEU A 60 0.69 0.65 6.20
CA LEU A 60 0.07 -0.51 5.58
C LEU A 60 0.71 -1.80 6.10
N THR A 61 -0.08 -2.69 6.67
CA THR A 61 0.34 -4.06 7.01
C THR A 61 -0.49 -5.08 6.23
N ALA A 62 0.16 -5.97 5.50
CA ALA A 62 -0.52 -7.03 4.75
C ALA A 62 0.12 -8.41 5.01
N GLY A 63 -0.66 -9.50 4.95
CA GLY A 63 -0.07 -10.82 4.73
C GLY A 63 0.49 -10.88 3.31
N GLN A 64 -0.40 -10.91 2.33
CA GLN A 64 -0.09 -10.78 0.90
C GLN A 64 -0.64 -9.47 0.36
N LEU A 65 0.19 -8.68 -0.31
CA LEU A 65 -0.21 -7.47 -1.02
C LEU A 65 -0.19 -7.72 -2.53
N GLU A 66 -1.35 -7.71 -3.15
CA GLU A 66 -1.54 -7.76 -4.60
C GLU A 66 -1.98 -6.37 -5.09
N ASN A 67 -1.02 -5.55 -5.53
CA ASN A 67 -1.30 -4.25 -6.15
C ASN A 67 -1.25 -4.40 -7.67
N GLY A 68 -2.39 -4.79 -8.27
CA GLY A 68 -2.53 -5.09 -9.68
C GLY A 68 -2.44 -3.83 -10.55
N ALA A 69 -3.57 -3.26 -10.97
CA ALA A 69 -3.59 -1.97 -11.67
C ALA A 69 -3.71 -0.76 -10.71
N GLY A 70 -3.61 -1.02 -9.40
CA GLY A 70 -3.92 -0.04 -8.36
C GLY A 70 -2.82 0.99 -8.09
N LEU A 71 -3.24 2.05 -7.39
CA LEU A 71 -2.38 3.07 -6.81
C LEU A 71 -2.43 2.98 -5.29
N ILE A 72 -1.25 2.89 -4.66
CA ILE A 72 -1.02 3.05 -3.23
C ILE A 72 -0.20 4.32 -3.07
N GLN A 73 -0.71 5.32 -2.35
CA GLN A 73 -0.06 6.64 -2.26
C GLN A 73 -0.06 7.20 -0.84
N ALA A 74 1.11 7.62 -0.36
CA ALA A 74 1.25 8.45 0.84
C ALA A 74 1.63 9.87 0.45
N GLY A 75 0.93 10.88 0.97
CA GLY A 75 1.28 12.29 0.82
C GLY A 75 2.50 12.69 1.67
N LYS A 76 2.76 11.95 2.75
CA LYS A 76 3.97 12.01 3.57
C LYS A 76 4.77 10.71 3.45
N ASP A 77 5.19 10.12 4.56
CA ASP A 77 5.89 8.84 4.60
C ASP A 77 4.93 7.65 4.45
N LEU A 78 5.44 6.61 3.81
CA LEU A 78 4.80 5.31 3.65
C LEU A 78 5.56 4.27 4.46
N GLN A 79 4.88 3.68 5.44
CA GLN A 79 5.39 2.56 6.23
C GLN A 79 4.63 1.29 5.82
N LEU A 80 5.26 0.46 4.98
CA LEU A 80 4.66 -0.77 4.46
C LEU A 80 5.37 -1.99 5.04
N THR A 81 4.61 -2.86 5.70
CA THR A 81 5.06 -4.19 6.11
C THR A 81 4.22 -5.26 5.42
N ALA A 82 4.86 -6.25 4.80
CA ALA A 82 4.14 -7.37 4.21
C ALA A 82 4.90 -8.70 4.32
N ALA A 83 4.20 -9.83 4.22
CA ALA A 83 4.89 -11.11 4.01
C ALA A 83 5.32 -11.29 2.54
N SER A 84 4.51 -10.80 1.61
CA SER A 84 4.85 -10.76 0.18
C SER A 84 4.17 -9.59 -0.52
N VAL A 85 4.80 -9.09 -1.57
CA VAL A 85 4.27 -8.00 -2.40
C VAL A 85 4.38 -8.39 -3.87
N ASN A 86 3.27 -8.29 -4.59
CA ASN A 86 3.23 -8.29 -6.04
C ASN A 86 2.67 -6.95 -6.51
N ASN A 87 3.51 -6.14 -7.14
CA ASN A 87 3.17 -4.82 -7.63
C ASN A 87 3.29 -4.77 -9.15
N ALA A 88 2.16 -4.73 -9.85
CA ALA A 88 2.06 -4.37 -11.25
C ALA A 88 1.61 -2.90 -11.45
N GLY A 89 1.17 -2.26 -10.36
CA GLY A 89 0.64 -0.90 -10.33
C GLY A 89 1.66 0.11 -9.84
N GLN A 90 1.22 1.02 -8.98
CA GLN A 90 2.07 2.08 -8.42
C GLN A 90 2.00 2.10 -6.90
N ILE A 91 3.18 2.17 -6.26
CA ILE A 91 3.35 2.45 -4.83
C ILE A 91 4.21 3.70 -4.71
N LEU A 92 3.63 4.79 -4.21
CA LEU A 92 4.25 6.12 -4.22
C LEU A 92 4.29 6.72 -2.82
N ALA A 93 5.49 7.04 -2.33
CA ALA A 93 5.71 7.84 -1.14
C ALA A 93 6.09 9.27 -1.54
N LEU A 94 5.13 10.20 -1.49
CA LEU A 94 5.30 11.54 -2.01
C LEU A 94 5.92 12.53 -1.00
N GLY A 95 6.03 12.13 0.27
CA GLY A 95 6.67 12.92 1.31
C GLY A 95 8.13 13.23 1.01
N LYS A 96 8.57 14.42 1.44
CA LYS A 96 9.94 14.93 1.23
C LYS A 96 10.75 15.07 2.53
N GLU A 97 10.10 14.87 3.68
CA GLU A 97 10.66 15.16 5.00
C GLU A 97 11.15 13.88 5.70
N ALA A 98 10.28 12.89 5.85
CA ALA A 98 10.57 11.62 6.51
C ALA A 98 10.89 10.53 5.50
N ALA A 99 11.78 9.61 5.88
CA ALA A 99 12.05 8.41 5.11
C ALA A 99 10.82 7.50 5.08
N SER A 100 10.63 6.78 3.99
CA SER A 100 9.62 5.74 3.85
C SER A 100 10.31 4.37 3.85
N SER A 101 9.60 3.34 4.30
CA SER A 101 10.14 1.98 4.37
C SER A 101 9.18 0.94 3.84
N LEU A 102 9.70 0.01 3.06
CA LEU A 102 9.05 -1.23 2.64
C LEU A 102 9.81 -2.42 3.27
N GLU A 103 9.20 -3.03 4.28
CA GLU A 103 9.73 -4.22 4.98
C GLU A 103 8.93 -5.46 4.59
N ILE A 104 9.50 -6.29 3.71
CA ILE A 104 8.85 -7.48 3.15
C ILE A 104 9.58 -8.72 3.65
N SER A 105 8.94 -9.56 4.46
CA SER A 105 9.66 -10.72 5.03
C SER A 105 9.99 -11.82 4.01
N GLY A 106 9.29 -11.83 2.87
CA GLY A 106 9.48 -12.77 1.77
C GLY A 106 9.84 -12.06 0.47
N GLN A 107 9.09 -12.36 -0.60
CA GLN A 107 9.37 -11.85 -1.95
C GLN A 107 8.68 -10.51 -2.22
N LEU A 108 9.43 -9.61 -2.85
CA LEU A 108 8.93 -8.41 -3.51
C LEU A 108 9.07 -8.60 -5.03
N ASN A 109 7.95 -8.78 -5.73
CA ASN A 109 7.88 -8.76 -7.18
C ASN A 109 7.32 -7.41 -7.64
N ASN A 110 8.15 -6.62 -8.32
CA ASN A 110 7.79 -5.32 -8.87
C ASN A 110 7.92 -5.31 -10.39
N GLN A 111 6.77 -5.38 -11.06
CA GLN A 111 6.59 -5.18 -12.50
C GLN A 111 6.08 -3.78 -12.83
N GLY A 112 5.61 -3.04 -11.82
CA GLY A 112 5.11 -1.68 -11.93
C GLY A 112 6.12 -0.65 -11.45
N LYS A 113 5.66 0.32 -10.66
CA LYS A 113 6.51 1.37 -10.09
C LYS A 113 6.41 1.40 -8.58
N ILE A 114 7.56 1.51 -7.93
CA ILE A 114 7.70 1.84 -6.52
C ILE A 114 8.63 3.05 -6.47
N ALA A 115 8.19 4.14 -5.83
CA ALA A 115 8.95 5.37 -5.81
C ALA A 115 8.80 6.16 -4.51
N GLY A 116 9.91 6.72 -4.02
CA GLY A 116 9.95 7.71 -2.94
C GLY A 116 10.42 9.08 -3.43
N ASN A 117 9.84 10.15 -2.88
CA ASN A 117 10.37 11.51 -3.07
C ASN A 117 11.50 11.84 -2.07
N ALA A 118 11.44 11.27 -0.87
CA ALA A 118 12.51 11.26 0.12
C ALA A 118 13.28 9.92 0.06
N ALA A 119 14.10 9.64 1.07
CA ALA A 119 14.71 8.32 1.23
C ALA A 119 13.63 7.23 1.27
N LEU A 120 13.85 6.17 0.48
CA LEU A 120 13.00 5.00 0.42
C LEU A 120 13.87 3.78 0.70
N ASP A 121 13.71 3.20 1.88
CA ASP A 121 14.38 1.97 2.27
C ASP A 121 13.50 0.77 1.89
N VAL A 122 14.09 -0.19 1.17
CA VAL A 122 13.39 -1.38 0.67
C VAL A 122 14.17 -2.60 1.09
N ASN A 123 13.56 -3.40 1.95
CA ASN A 123 14.12 -4.62 2.48
C ASN A 123 13.19 -5.78 2.15
N ALA A 124 13.72 -6.78 1.46
CA ALA A 124 13.03 -8.04 1.23
C ALA A 124 14.00 -9.21 1.25
N ALA A 125 13.49 -10.41 1.50
CA ALA A 125 14.30 -11.63 1.39
C ALA A 125 14.72 -11.89 -0.06
N ASP A 126 13.87 -11.51 -1.01
CA ASP A 126 14.10 -11.63 -2.45
C ASP A 126 13.40 -10.46 -3.16
N ILE A 127 14.14 -9.75 -4.03
CA ILE A 127 13.62 -8.61 -4.80
C ILE A 127 13.74 -8.95 -6.28
N ASP A 128 12.61 -9.13 -6.93
CA ASP A 128 12.48 -9.18 -8.38
C ASP A 128 11.89 -7.85 -8.87
N ASN A 129 12.72 -7.04 -9.53
CA ASN A 129 12.31 -5.78 -10.15
C ASN A 129 12.42 -5.85 -11.68
N HIS A 130 12.33 -7.05 -12.28
CA HIS A 130 12.44 -7.20 -13.73
C HIS A 130 11.17 -6.67 -14.42
N GLY A 131 11.29 -5.53 -15.09
CA GLY A 131 10.20 -4.89 -15.82
C GLY A 131 9.56 -3.72 -15.09
N GLY A 132 9.85 -3.56 -13.80
CA GLY A 132 9.42 -2.43 -12.98
C GLY A 132 10.51 -1.37 -12.74
N SER A 133 10.13 -0.33 -12.01
CA SER A 133 11.01 0.72 -11.53
C SER A 133 10.97 0.79 -10.01
N LEU A 134 12.15 0.85 -9.40
CA LEU A 134 12.37 1.11 -7.98
C LEU A 134 13.28 2.33 -7.86
N GLN A 135 12.78 3.43 -7.30
CA GLN A 135 13.48 4.73 -7.33
C GLN A 135 13.26 5.57 -6.07
#